data_AF-A0A0B6WXT9-F1
#
_entry.id   AF-A0A0B6WXT9-F1
#
_cell.length_a   1.000
_cell.length_b   1.000
_cell.length_c   1.000
_cell.angle_alpha   90.00
_cell.angle_beta   90.00
_cell.angle_gamma   90.00
#
_symmetry.space_group_name_H-M   'P 1'
#
loop_
_entity.id
_entity.type
_entity.pdbx_description
1 polymer ?
#
loop_
_entity_poly.entity_id
_entity_poly.type
_entity_poly.pdbx_seq_one_letter_code
_entity_poly.pdbx_strand_id
1 'polypeptide(L)'
;MRQPSLFDVQPKSPTPDDAAIVLHALGDFQSRGKVLAERELPLDRLRGALRRAAEAYGVDELDDERAVAALQDLGAQVKRVPSFFAKHPYRVTVPKELAERARRAYEELAATRKRA
;
A
#
# COMPACT_ATOMS: atom_id res chain seq x y z
N MET A 1 30.38 -28.54 21.01
CA MET A 1 29.19 -27.73 21.31
C MET A 1 29.48 -26.30 20.88
N ARG A 2 28.78 -25.75 19.88
CA ARG A 2 28.94 -24.36 19.42
C ARG A 2 27.87 -23.51 20.12
N GLN A 3 28.29 -22.52 20.91
CA GLN A 3 27.39 -21.48 21.41
C GLN A 3 27.01 -20.54 20.26
N PRO A 4 25.73 -20.29 20.00
CA PRO A 4 25.32 -19.16 19.18
C PRO A 4 25.64 -17.85 19.92
N SER A 5 26.10 -16.85 19.17
CA SER A 5 26.50 -15.54 19.70
C SER A 5 25.29 -14.63 19.89
N LEU A 6 25.43 -13.65 20.78
CA LEU A 6 24.42 -12.65 21.19
C LEU A 6 23.85 -11.77 20.05
N PHE A 7 24.33 -11.97 18.81
CA PHE A 7 23.73 -11.45 17.58
C PHE A 7 22.74 -12.46 16.99
N ASP A 8 22.00 -13.16 17.86
CA ASP A 8 20.86 -13.96 17.46
C ASP A 8 19.99 -13.08 16.59
N VAL A 9 19.98 -13.48 15.32
CA VAL A 9 19.29 -12.88 14.20
C VAL A 9 17.91 -12.49 14.70
N GLN A 10 17.69 -11.19 14.91
CA GLN A 10 16.33 -10.66 14.99
C GLN A 10 15.62 -11.27 13.79
N PRO A 11 14.54 -12.06 13.99
CA PRO A 11 13.81 -12.60 12.85
C PRO A 11 13.46 -11.37 12.01
N LYS A 12 14.08 -11.26 10.83
CA LYS A 12 13.70 -10.26 9.85
C LYS A 12 12.20 -10.44 9.73
N SER A 13 11.43 -9.49 10.24
CA SER A 13 10.00 -9.42 9.97
C SER A 13 9.87 -9.69 8.47
N PRO A 14 9.03 -10.66 8.06
CA PRO A 14 8.94 -11.02 6.66
C PRO A 14 8.77 -9.74 5.85
N THR A 15 9.60 -9.55 4.82
CA THR A 15 9.56 -8.36 3.97
C THR A 15 8.09 -8.12 3.63
N PRO A 16 7.51 -6.97 4.00
CA PRO A 16 6.08 -6.78 3.86
C PRO A 16 5.71 -6.88 2.39
N ASP A 17 4.71 -7.72 2.12
CA ASP A 17 4.18 -7.94 0.78
C ASP A 17 3.71 -6.59 0.18
N ASP A 18 3.98 -6.35 -1.10
CA ASP A 18 3.58 -5.14 -1.80
C ASP A 18 2.06 -4.94 -1.70
N ALA A 19 1.29 -6.04 -1.71
CA ALA A 19 -0.15 -6.01 -1.46
C ALA A 19 -0.51 -5.47 -0.07
N ALA A 20 0.25 -5.79 0.98
CA ALA A 20 0.02 -5.26 2.32
C ALA A 20 0.31 -3.75 2.37
N ILE A 21 1.38 -3.30 1.70
CA ILE A 21 1.74 -1.89 1.62
C ILE A 21 0.67 -1.10 0.87
N VAL A 22 0.21 -1.61 -0.28
CA VAL A 22 -0.87 -0.98 -1.05
C VAL A 22 -2.17 -0.96 -0.24
N LEU A 23 -2.55 -2.05 0.43
CA LEU A 23 -3.76 -2.11 1.24
C LEU A 23 -3.72 -1.06 2.37
N HIS A 24 -2.58 -0.91 3.04
CA HIS A 24 -2.36 0.14 4.02
C HIS A 24 -2.51 1.52 3.39
N ALA A 25 -1.86 1.77 2.25
CA ALA A 25 -1.91 3.05 1.55
C ALA A 25 -3.34 3.44 1.17
N LEU A 26 -4.15 2.50 0.68
CA LEU A 26 -5.56 2.73 0.37
C LEU A 26 -6.38 3.08 1.62
N GLY A 27 -6.05 2.48 2.78
CA GLY A 27 -6.64 2.84 4.06
C GLY A 27 -6.25 4.23 4.56
N ASP A 28 -4.94 4.57 4.52
CA ASP A 28 -4.44 5.93 4.87
C ASP A 28 -5.00 7.00 3.93
N PHE A 29 -5.21 6.68 2.65
CA PHE A 29 -5.84 7.59 1.72
C PHE A 29 -7.27 7.94 2.15
N GLN A 30 -8.06 6.94 2.55
CA GLN A 30 -9.44 7.09 2.98
C GLN A 30 -9.57 7.74 4.36
N SER A 31 -8.68 7.43 5.31
CA SER A 31 -8.70 8.02 6.66
C SER A 31 -8.56 9.54 6.65
N ARG A 32 -8.02 10.10 5.57
CA ARG A 32 -7.89 11.54 5.31
C ARG A 32 -9.13 12.16 4.65
N GLY A 33 -10.26 11.46 4.65
CA GLY A 33 -11.54 11.93 4.10
C GLY A 33 -11.62 11.88 2.56
N LYS A 34 -10.69 11.17 1.89
CA LYS A 34 -10.69 11.07 0.43
C LYS A 34 -11.52 9.89 -0.04
N VAL A 35 -12.40 10.13 -1.01
CA VAL A 35 -13.24 9.09 -1.61
C VAL A 35 -12.40 8.24 -2.58
N LEU A 36 -12.35 6.94 -2.30
CA LEU A 36 -11.58 5.94 -3.05
C LEU A 36 -12.47 5.02 -3.90
N ALA A 37 -13.60 4.56 -3.34
CA ALA A 37 -14.46 3.56 -3.97
C ALA A 37 -15.05 4.03 -5.30
N GLU A 38 -15.02 3.15 -6.31
CA GLU A 38 -15.66 3.25 -7.63
C GLU A 38 -15.29 4.50 -8.45
N ARG A 39 -14.22 5.18 -8.03
CA ARG A 39 -13.75 6.39 -8.68
C ARG A 39 -12.47 6.10 -9.45
N GLU A 40 -12.43 6.56 -10.70
CA GLU A 40 -11.19 6.55 -11.47
C GLU A 40 -10.26 7.66 -10.97
N LEU A 41 -9.07 7.27 -10.50
CA LEU A 41 -8.05 8.16 -9.95
C LEU A 41 -6.73 7.98 -10.70
N PRO A 42 -6.00 9.07 -11.00
CA PRO A 42 -4.62 8.94 -11.47
C PRO A 42 -3.73 8.37 -10.35
N LEU A 43 -2.77 7.51 -10.70
CA LEU A 43 -1.81 6.93 -9.76
C LEU A 43 -1.04 8.00 -8.98
N ASP A 44 -0.78 9.16 -9.58
CA ASP A 44 -0.22 10.36 -8.93
C ASP A 44 -0.90 10.70 -7.59
N ARG A 45 -2.23 10.55 -7.52
CA ARG A 45 -2.99 10.86 -6.29
C ARG A 45 -2.77 9.83 -5.18
N LEU A 46 -2.39 8.61 -5.55
CA LEU A 46 -2.09 7.51 -4.63
C LEU A 46 -0.61 7.48 -4.21
N ARG A 47 0.32 8.04 -5.02
CA ARG A 47 1.77 8.07 -4.72
C ARG A 47 2.08 8.56 -3.31
N GLY A 48 1.44 9.64 -2.88
CA GLY A 48 1.66 10.17 -1.53
C GLY A 48 1.25 9.21 -0.41
N ALA A 49 0.20 8.39 -0.61
CA ALA A 49 -0.20 7.37 0.36
C ALA A 49 0.70 6.13 0.28
N LEU A 50 1.09 5.71 -0.92
CA LEU A 50 2.02 4.60 -1.15
C LEU A 50 3.38 4.86 -0.48
N ARG A 51 3.92 6.05 -0.65
CA ARG A 51 5.17 6.46 -0.01
C ARG A 51 5.09 6.37 1.53
N ARG A 52 4.03 6.94 2.13
CA ARG A 52 3.85 6.88 3.59
C ARG A 52 3.65 5.46 4.11
N ALA A 53 2.98 4.61 3.35
CA ALA A 53 2.84 3.20 3.70
C ALA A 53 4.20 2.50 3.65
N ALA A 54 4.98 2.66 2.59
CA ALA A 54 6.33 2.10 2.48
C ALA A 54 7.24 2.57 3.65
N GLU A 55 7.22 3.87 3.97
CA GLU A 55 7.90 4.44 5.14
C GLU A 55 7.44 3.78 6.46
N ALA A 56 6.13 3.55 6.63
CA ALA A 56 5.56 2.91 7.81
C ALA A 56 5.91 1.41 7.96
N TYR A 57 6.36 0.77 6.87
CA TYR A 57 6.86 -0.60 6.82
C TYR A 57 8.39 -0.68 6.80
N GLY A 58 9.10 0.46 6.73
CA GLY A 58 10.56 0.51 6.70
C GLY A 58 11.17 -0.01 5.40
N VAL A 59 10.45 0.11 4.28
CA VAL A 59 10.90 -0.34 2.95
C VAL A 59 10.96 0.81 1.95
N ASP A 60 11.65 0.59 0.84
CA ASP A 60 11.73 1.55 -0.26
C ASP A 60 10.38 1.79 -0.91
N GLU A 61 10.20 3.00 -1.43
CA GLU A 61 8.98 3.39 -2.16
C GLU A 61 8.74 2.46 -3.35
N LEU A 62 7.51 1.99 -3.50
CA LEU A 62 7.13 1.15 -4.64
C LEU A 62 7.26 1.97 -5.92
N ASP A 63 7.94 1.42 -6.92
CA ASP A 63 7.87 1.94 -8.29
C ASP A 63 6.45 1.75 -8.86
N ASP A 64 6.20 2.32 -10.04
CA ASP A 64 4.87 2.29 -10.64
C ASP A 64 4.42 0.88 -10.98
N GLU A 65 5.31 0.03 -11.49
CA GLU A 65 4.97 -1.34 -11.92
C GLU A 65 4.61 -2.20 -10.71
N ARG A 66 5.39 -2.13 -9.62
CA ARG A 66 5.10 -2.84 -8.36
C ARG A 66 3.80 -2.37 -7.73
N ALA A 67 3.57 -1.06 -7.69
CA ALA A 67 2.33 -0.50 -7.16
C ALA A 67 1.11 -0.95 -7.99
N VAL A 68 1.23 -0.95 -9.32
CA VAL A 68 0.15 -1.39 -10.23
C VAL A 68 -0.11 -2.89 -10.10
N ALA A 69 0.94 -3.72 -10.08
CA ALA A 69 0.80 -5.16 -9.89
C ALA A 69 0.06 -5.48 -8.58
N ALA A 70 0.52 -4.90 -7.47
CA ALA A 70 -0.13 -5.09 -6.17
C ALA A 70 -1.58 -4.55 -6.12
N LEU A 71 -1.87 -3.43 -6.80
CA LEU A 71 -3.24 -2.94 -6.96
C LEU A 71 -4.12 -3.93 -7.71
N GLN A 72 -3.62 -4.50 -8.81
CA GLN A 72 -4.33 -5.50 -9.62
C GLN A 72 -4.56 -6.79 -8.83
N ASP A 73 -3.54 -7.27 -8.10
CA ASP A 73 -3.62 -8.48 -7.26
C ASP A 73 -4.66 -8.32 -6.14
N LEU A 74 -4.80 -7.11 -5.60
CA LEU A 74 -5.83 -6.80 -4.60
C LEU A 74 -7.24 -6.69 -5.19
N GLY A 75 -7.37 -6.66 -6.52
CA GLY A 75 -8.64 -6.57 -7.25
C GLY A 75 -8.99 -5.17 -7.76
N ALA A 76 -8.06 -4.21 -7.74
CA ALA A 76 -8.27 -2.91 -8.37
C ALA A 76 -8.19 -3.01 -9.89
N GLN A 77 -9.00 -2.22 -10.59
CA GLN A 77 -8.89 -2.07 -12.03
C GLN A 77 -7.85 -1.01 -12.34
N VAL A 78 -6.83 -1.36 -13.13
CA VAL A 78 -5.80 -0.42 -13.55
C VAL A 78 -5.79 -0.32 -15.07
N LYS A 79 -5.79 0.91 -15.58
CA LYS A 79 -5.67 1.25 -17.00
C LYS A 79 -4.42 2.06 -17.24
N ARG A 80 -3.58 1.63 -18.17
CA ARG A 80 -2.44 2.44 -18.64
C ARG A 80 -2.93 3.52 -19.60
N VAL A 81 -2.45 4.73 -19.42
CA VAL A 81 -2.68 5.85 -20.36
C VAL A 81 -1.37 6.20 -21.08
N PRO A 82 -1.40 6.92 -22.20
CA PRO A 82 -0.16 7.34 -22.85
C PRO A 82 0.70 8.23 -21.93
N SER A 83 2.02 8.05 -21.98
CA SER A 83 2.98 8.67 -21.05
C SER A 83 3.04 10.20 -21.09
N PHE A 84 2.56 10.82 -22.17
CA PHE A 84 2.49 12.28 -22.27
C PHE A 84 1.32 12.89 -21.49
N PHE A 85 0.36 12.08 -21.00
CA PHE A 85 -0.76 12.57 -20.19
C PHE A 85 -0.43 12.73 -18.70
N ALA A 86 0.55 11.96 -18.18
CA ALA A 86 0.92 11.98 -16.77
C ALA A 86 2.31 11.37 -16.55
N LYS A 87 3.00 11.85 -15.50
CA LYS A 87 4.29 11.30 -15.05
C LYS A 87 4.17 9.82 -14.66
N HIS A 88 3.07 9.48 -14.00
CA HIS A 88 2.72 8.12 -13.58
C HIS A 88 1.51 7.66 -14.40
N PRO A 89 1.71 7.00 -15.56
CA PRO A 89 0.71 6.89 -16.63
C PRO A 89 -0.33 5.79 -16.38
N TYR A 90 -0.96 5.82 -15.20
CA TYR A 90 -1.91 4.83 -14.75
C TYR A 90 -3.15 5.47 -14.14
N ARG A 91 -4.32 4.94 -14.50
CA ARG A 91 -5.63 5.24 -13.90
C ARG A 91 -6.07 4.02 -13.11
N VAL A 92 -6.50 4.23 -11.89
CA VAL A 92 -6.85 3.18 -10.93
C VAL A 92 -8.29 3.39 -10.49
N THR A 93 -9.07 2.33 -10.55
CA THR A 93 -10.43 2.27 -9.99
C THR A 93 -10.46 1.17 -8.95
N VAL A 94 -10.74 1.55 -7.70
CA VAL A 94 -10.80 0.63 -6.57
C VAL A 94 -12.25 0.22 -6.35
N PRO A 95 -12.60 -1.08 -6.42
CA PRO A 95 -13.97 -1.52 -6.14
C PRO A 95 -14.33 -1.26 -4.67
N LYS A 96 -15.62 -1.09 -4.39
CA LYS A 96 -16.12 -0.79 -3.04
C LYS A 96 -15.65 -1.80 -1.99
N GLU A 97 -15.67 -3.09 -2.33
CA GLU A 97 -15.21 -4.16 -1.44
C GLU A 97 -13.74 -4.01 -1.02
N LEU A 98 -12.86 -3.66 -1.97
CA LEU A 98 -11.45 -3.40 -1.68
C LEU A 98 -11.27 -2.13 -0.84
N ALA A 99 -12.03 -1.07 -1.14
CA ALA A 99 -11.99 0.16 -0.34
C ALA A 99 -12.40 -0.08 1.11
N GLU A 100 -13.48 -0.84 1.34
CA GLU A 100 -13.92 -1.24 2.68
C GLU A 100 -12.89 -2.12 3.39
N ARG A 101 -12.33 -3.12 2.69
CA ARG A 101 -11.27 -3.99 3.23
C ARG A 101 -10.04 -3.18 3.65
N ALA A 102 -9.58 -2.25 2.82
CA ALA A 102 -8.45 -1.38 3.11
C ALA A 102 -8.69 -0.48 4.32
N ARG A 103 -9.91 0.06 4.44
CA ARG A 103 -10.31 0.88 5.59
C ARG A 103 -10.25 0.10 6.89
N ARG A 104 -10.85 -1.10 6.93
CA ARG A 104 -10.84 -1.97 8.11
C ARG A 104 -9.42 -2.35 8.53
N ALA A 105 -8.60 -2.81 7.57
CA ALA A 105 -7.21 -3.17 7.83
C ALA A 105 -6.40 -2.01 8.43
N TYR A 106 -6.60 -0.79 7.93
CA TYR A 106 -5.91 0.40 8.46
C TYR A 106 -6.40 0.79 9.87
N GLU A 107 -7.71 0.70 10.12
CA GLU A 107 -8.28 0.95 11.45
C GLU A 107 -7.76 -0.06 12.49
N GLU A 108 -7.66 -1.34 12.14
CA GLU A 108 -7.11 -2.42 12.98
C GLU A 108 -5.62 -2.19 13.28
N LEU A 109 -4.82 -1.83 12.28
CA LEU A 109 -3.40 -1.48 12.46
C LEU A 109 -3.23 -0.26 13.36
N ALA A 110 -4.05 0.77 13.17
CA ALA A 110 -4.02 1.98 14.00
C ALA A 110 -4.44 1.69 15.45
N ALA A 111 -5.44 0.83 15.67
CA ALA A 111 -5.87 0.38 16.99
C ALA A 111 -4.77 -0.43 17.70
N THR A 112 -4.05 -1.28 16.95
CA THR A 112 -2.94 -2.10 17.48
C THR A 112 -1.76 -1.22 17.91
N ARG A 113 -1.39 -0.23 17.09
CA ARG A 113 -0.30 0.73 17.41
C ARG A 113 -0.60 1.63 18.61
N LYS A 114 -1.88 1.90 18.92
CA LYS A 114 -2.27 2.68 20.12
C LYS A 114 -2.20 1.88 21.42
N ARG A 115 -2.16 0.55 21.34
CA ARG A 115 -2.13 -0.36 22.50
C ARG A 115 -0.72 -0.85 22.84
N ALA A 116 0.23 -0.69 21.92
CA ALA A 116 1.66 -0.93 22.11
C ALA A 116 2.34 0.32 22.66
#